data_AF-A0A349B7X9-F1
#
_entry.id   AF-A0A349B7X9-F1
#
_cell.length_a   1.000
_cell.length_b   1.000
_cell.length_c   1.000
_cell.angle_alpha   90.00
_cell.angle_beta   90.00
_cell.angle_gamma   90.00
#
_symmetry.space_group_name_H-M   'P 1'
#
loop_
_entity.id
_entity.type
_entity.pdbx_description
1 polymer ?
#
loop_
_entity_poly.entity_id
_entity_poly.type
_entity_poly.pdbx_seq_one_letter_code
_entity_poly.pdbx_strand_id
1 'polypeptide(L)' 'PRQFLHAEHLAFRHPVTGQPVEADSPLPADLREVLARLS' A
#
# COMPACT_ATOMS: atom_id res chain seq x y z
N PRO A 1 -15.70 2.48 11.64
CA PRO A 1 -14.70 3.48 11.20
C PRO A 1 -13.31 2.83 11.23
N ARG A 2 -12.49 3.02 10.19
CA ARG A 2 -11.12 2.48 10.12
C ARG A 2 -10.09 3.60 10.10
N GLN A 3 -8.85 3.30 10.48
CA GLN A 3 -7.74 4.25 10.38
C GLN A 3 -7.45 4.60 8.92
N PHE A 4 -7.09 5.86 8.66
CA PHE A 4 -6.52 6.30 7.39
C PHE A 4 -5.03 5.93 7.36
N LEU A 5 -4.76 4.62 7.33
CA LEU A 5 -3.42 4.04 7.27
C LEU A 5 -3.45 2.92 6.23
N HIS A 6 -2.51 2.95 5.28
CA HIS A 6 -2.40 1.97 4.20
C HIS A 6 -0.93 1.78 3.83
N ALA A 7 -0.48 0.54 3.75
CA ALA A 7 0.86 0.20 3.26
C ALA A 7 0.79 0.06 1.72
N GLU A 8 1.18 1.12 1.02
CA GLU A 8 1.12 1.18 -0.45
C GLU A 8 2.22 0.34 -1.11
N HIS A 9 3.41 0.32 -0.52
CA HIS A 9 4.59 -0.30 -1.13
C HIS A 9 5.28 -1.23 -0.13
N LEU A 10 5.71 -2.40 -0.60
CA LEU A 10 6.49 -3.36 0.17
C LEU A 10 7.75 -3.73 -0.60
N ALA A 11 8.91 -3.55 0.03
CA ALA A 11 10.20 -3.96 -0.52
C ALA A 11 11.04 -4.71 0.53
N PHE A 12 11.61 -5.85 0.12
CA PHE A 12 12.50 -6.65 0.96
C PHE A 12 13.37 -7.59 0.12
N ARG A 13 14.34 -8.27 0.75
CA ARG A 13 15.10 -9.34 0.11
C ARG A 13 14.43 -10.68 0.34
N HIS A 14 14.23 -11.46 -0.72
CA HIS A 14 13.65 -12.79 -0.61
C HIS A 14 14.51 -13.67 0.31
N PRO A 15 13.93 -14.32 1.34
CA PRO A 15 14.69 -14.96 2.42
C PRO A 15 15.49 -16.18 1.95
N VAL A 16 15.12 -16.80 0.83
CA VAL A 16 15.81 -17.97 0.27
C VAL A 16 16.77 -17.61 -0.85
N THR A 17 16.37 -16.69 -1.74
CA THR A 17 17.12 -16.40 -2.98
C THR A 17 17.95 -15.13 -2.90
N GLY A 18 17.72 -14.28 -1.90
CA GLY A 18 18.36 -12.98 -1.74
C GLY A 18 17.96 -11.93 -2.77
N GLN A 19 17.12 -12.29 -3.75
CA GLN A 19 16.67 -11.38 -4.80
C GLN A 19 15.74 -10.31 -4.24
N PRO A 20 15.77 -9.08 -4.79
CA PRO A 20 14.83 -8.05 -4.42
C PRO A 20 13.39 -8.49 -4.77
N VAL A 21 12.47 -8.25 -3.84
CA VAL A 21 11.03 -8.39 -4.04
C VAL A 21 10.41 -7.04 -3.78
N GLU A 22 9.62 -6.59 -4.75
CA GLU A 22 8.87 -5.35 -4.69
C GLU A 22 7.41 -5.65 -5.05
N ALA A 23 6.48 -5.04 -4.31
CA ALA A 23 5.06 -5.16 -4.58
C ALA A 23 4.35 -3.85 -4.22
N ASP A 24 3.42 -3.47 -5.09
CA ASP A 24 2.56 -2.30 -4.90
C ASP A 24 1.12 -2.73 -4.66
N SER A 25 0.46 -2.07 -3.71
CA SER A 25 -0.96 -2.18 -3.42
C SER A 25 -1.60 -0.81 -3.59
N PRO A 26 -2.33 -0.56 -4.69
CA PRO A 26 -2.93 0.75 -4.94
C PRO A 26 -3.87 1.16 -3.82
N LEU A 27 -4.00 2.47 -3.60
CA LEU A 27 -4.82 3.03 -2.52
C LEU A 27 -6.24 2.46 -2.58
N PRO A 28 -6.77 1.83 -1.51
CA PRO A 28 -8.11 1.24 -1.50
C PRO A 28 -9.23 2.23 -1.85
N ALA A 29 -10.31 1.72 -2.45
CA ALA A 29 -11.40 2.55 -2.98
C ALA A 29 -12.04 3.49 -1.96
N ASP A 30 -12.20 3.01 -0.72
CA ASP A 30 -12.77 3.77 0.39
C ASP A 30 -11.84 4.90 0.89
N LEU A 31 -10.51 4.73 0.86
CA LEU A 31 -9.59 5.84 1.15
C LEU A 31 -9.55 6.85 0.01
N ARG A 32 -9.62 6.39 -1.25
CA ARG A 32 -9.74 7.28 -2.41
C ARG A 32 -10.98 8.16 -2.33
N GLU A 33 -12.11 7.59 -1.90
CA GLU A 33 -13.36 8.35 -1.72
C GLU A 33 -13.24 9.45 -0.67
N VAL A 34 -12.56 9.18 0.45
CA VAL A 34 -12.30 10.20 1.47
C VAL A 34 -11.46 11.35 0.90
N LEU A 35 -10.40 11.05 0.15
CA LEU A 35 -9.58 12.10 -0.50
C LEU A 35 -10.38 12.92 -1.50
N ALA A 36 -11.23 12.28 -2.31
CA ALA A 36 -12.09 12.96 -3.29
C ALA A 36 -13.12 13.91 -2.65
N ARG A 37 -13.40 13.76 -1.35
CA ARG A 37 -14.30 14.65 -0.59
C ARG A 37 -13.57 15.82 0.08
N LEU A 38 -12.24 15.79 0.11
CA LEU A 38 -11.38 16.80 0.72
C LEU A 38 -10.72 17.72 -0.31
N SER A 39 -10.73 17.32 -1.59
CA SER A 39 -10.32 18.13 -2.74
C SER A 39 -11.35 19.18 -3.10
#